data_AF-X1KMJ7-F1
#
_entry.id   AF-X1KMJ7-F1
#
_cell.length_a   1.000
_cell.length_b   1.000
_cell.length_c   1.000
_cell.angle_alpha   90.00
_cell.angle_beta   90.00
_cell.angle_gamma   90.00
#
_symmetry.space_group_name_H-M   'P 1'
#
loop_
_entity.id
_entity.type
_entity.pdbx_description
1 polymer ?
#
loop_
_entity_poly.entity_id
_entity_poly.type
_entity_poly.pdbx_seq_one_letter_code
_entity_poly.pdbx_strand_id
1 'polypeptide(L)'
;MLNSWIATTNYVLSEPASLTVPINCPIFVGNTLKEMAQRNIQDEANAINLYKQIIEAALKEGDVTTSFLFKQILQQEEDHHDTFTTLLEDL
;
A
#
# COMPACT_ATOMS: atom_id res chain seq x y z
N MET A 1 46.93 22.76 -7.55
CA MET A 1 45.96 21.87 -8.23
C MET A 1 46.14 20.47 -7.68
N LEU A 2 45.28 20.00 -6.76
CA LEU A 2 45.11 18.57 -6.43
C LEU A 2 44.00 18.26 -5.40
N ASN A 3 43.08 19.18 -5.09
CA ASN A 3 42.07 18.95 -4.04
C ASN A 3 40.62 18.99 -4.56
N SER A 4 40.41 18.93 -5.87
CA SER A 4 39.05 18.96 -6.47
C SER A 4 38.48 17.57 -6.81
N TRP A 5 39.21 16.48 -6.52
CA TRP A 5 38.83 15.13 -6.95
C TRP A 5 38.59 14.13 -5.81
N ILE A 6 38.59 14.58 -4.55
CA ILE A 6 38.27 13.72 -3.38
C ILE A 6 36.81 13.89 -2.91
N ALA A 7 36.08 14.87 -3.44
CA ALA A 7 34.70 15.13 -2.99
C ALA A 7 33.63 14.23 -3.64
N THR A 8 33.95 13.54 -4.74
CA THR A 8 32.92 12.82 -5.53
C THR A 8 32.83 11.32 -5.23
N THR A 9 33.79 10.74 -4.50
CA THR A 9 33.77 9.29 -4.18
C THR A 9 33.08 8.96 -2.86
N ASN A 10 32.69 9.94 -2.05
CA ASN A 10 31.98 9.70 -0.78
C ASN A 10 30.44 9.77 -0.89
N TYR A 11 29.86 9.97 -2.08
CA TYR A 11 28.40 10.02 -2.23
C TYR A 11 27.74 8.64 -2.43
N VAL A 12 28.51 7.58 -2.69
CA VAL A 12 27.95 6.28 -3.12
C VAL A 12 28.03 5.19 -2.06
N LEU A 13 28.59 5.45 -0.87
CA LEU A 13 28.74 4.43 0.19
C LEU A 13 28.20 4.84 1.58
N SER A 14 27.36 5.89 1.68
CA SER A 14 26.49 6.00 2.85
C SER A 14 25.23 5.17 2.60
N GLU A 15 25.20 4.00 3.21
CA GLU A 15 24.06 3.07 3.29
C GLU A 15 22.71 3.82 3.40
N PRO A 16 21.63 3.31 2.78
CA PRO A 16 20.35 3.99 2.80
C PRO A 16 19.90 4.10 4.25
N ALA A 17 19.88 5.33 4.78
CA ALA A 17 19.19 5.64 6.01
C ALA A 17 17.81 4.98 5.91
N SER A 18 17.56 4.05 6.82
CA SER A 18 16.26 3.41 6.96
C SER A 18 15.22 4.52 6.90
N LEU A 19 14.41 4.51 5.84
CA LEU A 19 13.21 5.31 5.79
C LEU A 19 12.27 4.72 6.85
N THR A 20 12.50 5.03 8.12
CA THR A 20 11.48 4.90 9.16
C THR A 20 10.47 6.00 8.87
N VAL A 21 9.68 5.81 7.82
CA VAL A 21 8.41 6.50 7.66
C VAL A 21 7.62 6.09 8.90
N PRO A 22 7.32 7.00 9.84
CA PRO A 22 6.49 6.65 10.97
C PRO A 22 5.16 6.16 10.41
N ILE A 23 4.90 4.87 10.57
CA ILE A 23 3.67 4.25 10.11
C ILE A 23 2.61 4.80 11.05
N ASN A 24 1.88 5.83 10.59
CA ASN A 24 0.82 6.48 11.37
C ASN A 24 -0.44 5.60 11.52
N CYS A 25 -0.30 4.30 11.24
CA CYS A 25 -1.29 3.26 11.41
C CYS A 25 -0.63 2.15 12.25
N PRO A 26 -1.10 1.87 13.48
CA PRO A 26 -0.57 0.77 14.27
C PRO A 26 -0.75 -0.55 13.50
N ILE A 27 0.33 -1.29 13.30
CA ILE A 27 0.27 -2.62 12.67
C ILE A 27 -0.38 -3.59 13.66
N PHE A 28 -1.52 -4.15 13.29
CA PHE A 28 -2.16 -5.23 14.03
C PHE A 28 -2.08 -6.51 13.22
N VAL A 29 -1.20 -7.43 13.64
CA VAL A 29 -1.10 -8.75 13.00
C VAL A 29 -2.16 -9.70 13.55
N GLY A 30 -2.43 -9.68 14.86
CA GLY A 30 -3.24 -10.70 15.53
C GLY A 30 -2.42 -11.90 15.99
N ASN A 31 -3.01 -12.76 16.80
CA ASN A 31 -2.34 -13.92 17.42
C ASN A 31 -2.73 -15.27 16.78
N THR A 32 -3.80 -15.28 15.98
CA THR A 32 -4.30 -16.49 15.30
C THR A 32 -4.52 -16.21 13.82
N LEU A 33 -4.48 -17.26 12.99
CA LEU A 33 -4.81 -17.14 11.56
C LEU A 33 -6.21 -16.57 11.33
N LYS A 34 -7.16 -16.88 12.22
CA LYS A 34 -8.52 -16.32 12.19
C LYS A 34 -8.53 -14.81 12.44
N GLU A 35 -7.82 -14.34 13.47
CA GLU A 35 -7.69 -12.91 13.77
C GLU A 35 -6.99 -12.17 12.61
N MET A 36 -5.95 -12.77 12.05
CA MET A 36 -5.26 -12.24 10.86
C MET A 36 -6.21 -12.12 9.68
N ALA A 37 -6.95 -13.17 9.33
CA ALA A 37 -7.89 -13.16 8.21
C ALA A 37 -9.00 -12.12 8.41
N GLN A 38 -9.61 -12.07 9.60
CA GLN A 38 -10.63 -11.07 9.94
C GLN A 38 -10.10 -9.63 9.84
N ARG A 39 -8.86 -9.41 10.28
CA ARG A 39 -8.23 -8.09 10.16
C ARG A 39 -8.01 -7.71 8.69
N ASN A 40 -7.46 -8.62 7.88
CA ASN A 40 -7.23 -8.35 6.47
C ASN A 40 -8.54 -8.08 5.73
N ILE A 41 -9.61 -8.84 5.96
CA ILE A 41 -10.95 -8.56 5.40
C ILE A 41 -11.38 -7.11 5.69
N GLN A 42 -11.20 -6.65 6.92
CA GLN A 42 -11.56 -5.28 7.30
C GLN A 42 -10.67 -4.23 6.62
N ASP A 43 -9.39 -4.51 6.46
CA ASP A 43 -8.44 -3.62 5.79
C ASP A 43 -8.73 -3.54 4.29
N GLU A 44 -9.01 -4.66 3.62
CA GLU A 44 -9.41 -4.67 2.20
C GLU A 44 -10.74 -3.96 1.99
N ALA A 45 -11.73 -4.17 2.86
CA ALA A 45 -13.01 -3.46 2.78
C ALA A 45 -12.83 -1.93 2.89
N ASN A 46 -11.91 -1.47 3.75
CA ASN A 46 -11.58 -0.06 3.88
C ASN A 46 -10.86 0.47 2.62
N ALA A 47 -9.92 -0.29 2.07
CA ALA A 47 -9.21 0.06 0.84
C ALA A 47 -10.16 0.14 -0.37
N ILE A 48 -11.05 -0.85 -0.54
CA ILE A 48 -12.10 -0.89 -1.57
C ILE A 48 -12.95 0.39 -1.52
N ASN A 49 -13.41 0.78 -0.32
CA ASN A 49 -14.22 1.98 -0.16
C ASN A 49 -13.43 3.25 -0.51
N LEU A 50 -12.19 3.36 -0.03
CA LEU A 50 -11.30 4.48 -0.33
C LEU A 50 -11.04 4.60 -1.84
N TYR A 51 -10.75 3.50 -2.53
CA TYR A 51 -10.47 3.51 -3.96
C TYR A 51 -11.71 3.84 -4.79
N LYS A 52 -12.90 3.41 -4.37
CA LYS A 52 -14.17 3.85 -4.97
C LYS A 52 -14.34 5.38 -4.88
N GLN A 53 -14.02 5.98 -3.73
CA GLN A 53 -14.08 7.44 -3.54
C GLN A 53 -13.04 8.18 -4.39
N ILE A 54 -11.81 7.65 -4.50
CA ILE A 54 -10.76 8.25 -5.34
C ILE A 54 -11.14 8.19 -6.82
N ILE A 55 -11.69 7.06 -7.29
CA ILE A 55 -12.18 6.93 -8.67
C ILE A 55 -13.27 7.97 -8.94
N GLU A 56 -14.23 8.13 -8.02
CA GLU A 56 -15.30 9.13 -8.15
C GLU A 56 -14.74 10.56 -8.22
N ALA A 57 -13.79 10.90 -7.36
CA ALA A 57 -13.12 12.21 -7.36
C ALA A 57 -12.37 12.47 -8.67
N ALA A 58 -11.56 11.50 -9.12
CA ALA A 58 -10.81 11.60 -10.37
C ALA A 58 -11.74 11.78 -11.58
N LEU A 59 -12.85 11.05 -11.64
CA LEU A 59 -13.85 11.21 -12.70
C LEU A 59 -14.53 12.58 -12.67
N LYS A 60 -14.82 13.15 -11.48
CA LYS A 60 -15.37 14.51 -11.35
C LYS A 60 -14.42 15.59 -11.87
N GLU A 61 -13.10 15.37 -11.73
CA GLU A 61 -12.06 16.29 -12.21
C GLU A 61 -11.65 16.04 -13.67
N GLY A 62 -12.16 14.98 -14.30
CA GLY A 62 -11.80 14.60 -15.67
C GLY A 62 -10.44 13.89 -15.78
N ASP A 63 -9.84 13.47 -14.66
CA ASP A 63 -8.59 12.71 -14.62
C ASP A 63 -8.84 11.23 -14.93
N VAL A 64 -8.97 10.93 -16.22
CA VAL A 64 -9.22 9.57 -16.71
C VAL A 64 -8.06 8.61 -16.43
N THR A 65 -6.83 9.10 -16.41
CA THR A 65 -5.62 8.29 -16.17
C THR A 65 -5.62 7.78 -14.74
N THR A 66 -5.83 8.67 -13.77
CA THR A 66 -5.92 8.29 -12.36
C THR A 66 -7.10 7.33 -12.13
N SER A 67 -8.27 7.61 -12.71
CA SER A 67 -9.43 6.73 -12.58
C SER A 67 -9.16 5.30 -13.11
N PHE A 68 -8.39 5.18 -14.20
CA PHE A 68 -8.03 3.90 -14.79
C PHE A 68 -7.04 3.12 -13.92
N LEU A 69 -6.04 3.80 -13.35
CA LEU A 69 -5.08 3.16 -12.43
C LEU A 69 -5.79 2.65 -11.17
N PHE A 70 -6.65 3.47 -10.55
CA PHE A 70 -7.36 3.05 -9.34
C PHE A 70 -8.38 1.94 -9.57
N LYS A 71 -8.95 1.81 -10.78
CA LYS A 71 -9.80 0.65 -11.11
C LYS A 71 -9.04 -0.67 -11.11
N GLN A 72 -7.77 -0.68 -11.56
CA GLN A 72 -6.94 -1.88 -11.51
C GLN A 72 -6.58 -2.27 -10.08
N ILE A 73 -6.26 -1.27 -9.24
CA ILE A 73 -5.99 -1.51 -7.81
C ILE A 73 -7.26 -2.00 -7.12
N LEU A 74 -8.41 -1.37 -7.39
CA LEU A 74 -9.71 -1.80 -6.84
C LEU A 74 -10.01 -3.27 -7.16
N GLN A 75 -9.75 -3.71 -8.39
CA GLN A 75 -9.96 -5.11 -8.76
C GLN A 75 -9.08 -6.04 -7.91
N GLN A 76 -7.82 -5.68 -7.68
CA GLN A 76 -6.93 -6.48 -6.83
C GLN A 76 -7.43 -6.57 -5.40
N GLU A 77 -7.91 -5.48 -4.80
CA GLU A 77 -8.45 -5.55 -3.44
C GLU A 77 -9.77 -6.32 -3.35
N GLU A 78 -10.60 -6.29 -4.40
CA GLU A 78 -11.80 -7.13 -4.46
C GLU A 78 -11.43 -8.62 -4.53
N ASP A 79 -10.40 -8.99 -5.29
CA ASP A 79 -9.86 -10.37 -5.35
C ASP A 79 -9.20 -10.79 -4.01
N HIS A 80 -8.45 -9.90 -3.36
CA HIS A 80 -7.86 -10.14 -2.03
C HIS A 80 -8.95 -10.36 -0.98
N HIS A 81 -9.97 -9.49 -0.97
CA HIS A 81 -11.09 -9.61 -0.05
C HIS A 81 -11.81 -10.96 -0.22
N ASP A 82 -12.11 -11.37 -1.45
CA ASP A 82 -12.71 -12.68 -1.75
C ASP A 82 -11.85 -13.86 -1.25
N THR A 83 -10.54 -13.77 -1.46
CA THR A 83 -9.57 -14.75 -0.98
C THR A 83 -9.63 -14.90 0.54
N PHE A 84 -9.61 -13.78 1.28
CA PHE A 84 -9.64 -13.83 2.74
C PHE A 84 -11.00 -14.24 3.31
N THR A 85 -12.11 -13.85 2.67
CA THR A 85 -13.44 -14.32 3.09
C THR A 85 -13.58 -15.83 2.89
N THR A 86 -13.15 -16.34 1.74
CA THR A 86 -13.15 -17.79 1.45
C THR A 86 -12.26 -18.54 2.46
N LEU A 87 -11.05 -18.03 2.71
CA LEU A 87 -10.15 -18.62 3.71
C LEU A 87 -10.78 -18.68 5.12
N LEU A 88 -11.53 -17.65 5.49
CA LEU A 88 -12.18 -17.59 6.81
C LEU A 88 -13.36 -18.54 6.95
N GLU A 89 -14.06 -18.85 5.85
CA GLU A 89 -15.14 -19.85 5.83
C GLU A 89 -14.61 -21.28 6.04
N ASP A 90 -13.39 -21.56 5.58
CA ASP A 90 -12.72 -22.86 5.68
C ASP A 90 -11.95 -23.08 7.02
N LEU A 91 -11.87 -22.07 7.89
CA LEU A 91 -11.12 -22.08 9.18
C LEU A 91 -11.99 -22.40 10.41
#